data_AF-A0A935BXS4-F1
#
_entry.id   AF-A0A935BXS4-F1
#
_cell.length_a   1.000
_cell.length_b   1.000
_cell.length_c   1.000
_cell.angle_alpha   90.00
_cell.angle_beta   90.00
_cell.angle_gamma   90.00
#
_symmetry.space_group_name_H-M   'P 1'
#
loop_
_entity.id
_entity.type
_entity.pdbx_description
1 polymer ?
#
loop_
_entity_poly.entity_id
_entity_poly.type
_entity_poly.pdbx_seq_one_letter_code
_entity_poly.pdbx_strand_id
1 'polypeptide(L)'
;MKNYKIPHDQYGKYKSSVHAKMLYERQDRSAPTCNDCHGNHGATPPGIASVANVCGQCHTRQSALFQASPHKPVFDAMQNGECIQCHNNHDIMQPGDEMIGIGPKSTCISCHNEGDKGFQTAARIKTIMDEMIAANSRALGILNRAEQAGMEVSKAKFDLNDSKDSMTNARVLIHSFNADEVEKVIKPGLDIAKKSEKAGEDAMFELGFRRKGLGVSLFSSFFSRRSFTSN
;
A
#
# COMPACT_ATOMS: atom_id res chain seq x y z
N MET A 1 18.05 -27.38 26.93
CA MET A 1 17.41 -26.14 26.42
C MET A 1 16.71 -25.31 27.50
N LYS A 2 16.06 -25.91 28.52
CA LYS A 2 15.38 -25.18 29.63
C LYS A 2 16.27 -24.16 30.36
N ASN A 3 17.58 -24.45 30.49
CA ASN A 3 18.55 -23.57 31.16
C ASN A 3 18.99 -22.36 30.32
N TYR A 4 18.76 -22.37 29.00
CA TYR A 4 19.24 -21.32 28.09
C TYR A 4 18.14 -20.33 27.68
N LYS A 5 16.91 -20.50 28.17
CA LYS A 5 15.73 -19.66 27.84
C LYS A 5 15.54 -19.40 26.34
N ILE A 6 15.95 -20.33 25.49
CA ILE A 6 15.80 -20.22 24.05
C ILE A 6 14.32 -20.47 23.71
N PRO A 7 13.64 -19.56 22.99
CA PRO A 7 12.28 -19.78 22.53
C PRO A 7 12.19 -21.06 21.68
N HIS A 8 11.07 -21.77 21.75
CA HIS A 8 10.82 -23.01 21.01
C HIS A 8 9.47 -22.96 20.26
N ASP A 9 8.95 -21.75 20.07
CA ASP A 9 7.64 -21.46 19.47
C ASP A 9 7.74 -21.04 17.99
N GLN A 10 8.91 -21.19 17.36
CA GLN A 10 9.20 -20.70 16.00
C GLN A 10 8.26 -21.27 14.96
N TYR A 11 7.94 -22.57 15.05
CA TYR A 11 6.97 -23.20 14.16
C TYR A 11 5.56 -22.62 14.33
N GLY A 12 5.16 -22.34 15.57
CA GLY A 12 3.89 -21.68 15.88
C GLY A 12 3.84 -20.25 15.31
N LYS A 13 4.93 -19.50 15.46
CA LYS A 13 5.09 -18.16 14.87
C LYS A 13 5.05 -18.19 13.35
N TYR A 14 5.81 -19.10 12.72
CA TYR A 14 5.81 -19.29 11.27
C TYR A 14 4.41 -19.50 10.73
N LYS A 15 3.60 -20.38 11.35
CA LYS A 15 2.21 -20.60 10.93
C LYS A 15 1.34 -19.35 10.89
N SER A 16 1.64 -18.33 11.71
CA SER A 16 0.92 -17.06 11.71
C SER A 16 1.43 -16.05 10.67
N SER A 17 2.62 -16.30 10.10
CA SER A 17 3.29 -15.40 9.16
C SER A 17 2.57 -15.28 7.81
N VAL A 18 2.84 -14.18 7.11
CA VAL A 18 2.35 -13.99 5.73
C VAL A 18 2.90 -15.07 4.78
N HIS A 19 4.14 -15.52 4.97
CA HIS A 19 4.71 -16.59 4.14
C HIS A 19 3.96 -17.91 4.32
N ALA A 20 3.65 -18.31 5.55
CA ALA A 20 2.85 -19.51 5.79
C ALA A 20 1.42 -19.39 5.27
N LYS A 21 0.80 -18.20 5.37
CA LYS A 21 -0.52 -17.96 4.77
C LYS A 21 -0.49 -18.13 3.25
N MET A 22 0.52 -17.58 2.57
CA MET A 22 0.67 -17.76 1.12
C MET A 22 0.87 -19.25 0.78
N LEU A 23 1.70 -19.97 1.53
CA LEU A 23 1.96 -21.39 1.30
C LEU A 23 0.72 -22.27 1.54
N TYR A 24 0.07 -22.14 2.69
CA TYR A 24 -0.98 -23.07 3.12
C TYR A 24 -2.37 -22.66 2.64
N GLU A 25 -2.71 -21.37 2.64
CA GLU A 25 -4.04 -20.90 2.27
C GLU A 25 -4.17 -20.62 0.77
N ARG A 26 -3.13 -20.03 0.16
CA ARG A 26 -3.11 -19.74 -1.28
C ARG A 26 -2.43 -20.81 -2.12
N GLN A 27 -1.87 -21.84 -1.49
CA GLN A 27 -1.15 -22.93 -2.16
C GLN A 27 0.03 -22.43 -3.02
N ASP A 28 0.59 -21.27 -2.68
CA ASP A 28 1.71 -20.69 -3.39
C ASP A 28 3.01 -21.35 -2.93
N ARG A 29 3.51 -22.28 -3.76
CA ARG A 29 4.75 -23.02 -3.48
C ARG A 29 6.02 -22.19 -3.64
N SER A 30 5.90 -20.94 -4.11
CA SER A 30 7.03 -19.99 -4.11
C SER A 30 7.21 -19.30 -2.75
N ALA A 31 6.23 -19.42 -1.85
CA ALA A 31 6.34 -18.86 -0.51
C ALA A 31 7.41 -19.61 0.32
N PRO A 32 8.30 -18.89 1.02
CA PRO A 32 9.43 -19.50 1.71
C PRO A 32 8.98 -20.28 2.95
N THR A 33 9.70 -21.35 3.23
CA THR A 33 9.55 -22.27 4.35
C THR A 33 10.81 -22.25 5.23
N CYS A 34 10.86 -23.10 6.25
CA CYS A 34 11.95 -23.08 7.23
C CYS A 34 13.33 -23.32 6.60
N ASN A 35 13.42 -24.21 5.62
CA ASN A 35 14.69 -24.55 4.96
C ASN A 35 15.14 -23.49 3.95
N ASP A 36 14.25 -22.65 3.44
CA ASP A 36 14.61 -21.53 2.56
C ASP A 36 15.41 -20.48 3.33
N CYS A 37 15.12 -20.31 4.64
CA CYS A 37 15.86 -19.41 5.52
C CYS A 37 17.06 -20.05 6.24
N HIS A 38 16.94 -21.33 6.63
CA HIS A 38 17.94 -22.01 7.46
C HIS A 38 18.83 -23.01 6.69
N GLY A 39 18.54 -23.27 5.42
CA GLY A 39 19.18 -24.31 4.62
C GLY A 39 18.64 -25.72 4.90
N ASN A 40 19.10 -26.70 4.10
CA ASN A 40 18.64 -28.09 4.14
C ASN A 40 19.56 -29.04 4.93
N HIS A 41 20.88 -28.83 4.89
CA HIS A 41 21.87 -29.73 5.49
C HIS A 41 22.60 -29.05 6.65
N GLY A 42 22.32 -29.46 7.88
CA GLY A 42 22.99 -28.93 9.07
C GLY A 42 22.56 -27.50 9.41
N ALA A 43 21.24 -27.25 9.38
CA ALA A 43 20.58 -25.98 9.65
C ALA A 43 21.14 -25.27 10.89
N THR A 44 22.20 -24.51 10.67
CA THR A 44 22.74 -23.59 11.64
C THR A 44 21.90 -22.33 11.47
N PRO A 45 21.41 -21.70 12.55
CA PRO A 45 20.76 -20.41 12.42
C PRO A 45 21.64 -19.49 11.58
N PRO A 46 21.13 -18.85 10.52
CA PRO A 46 21.90 -17.85 9.80
C PRO A 46 22.38 -16.83 10.83
N GLY A 47 23.63 -16.38 10.69
CA GLY A 47 24.09 -15.23 11.46
C GLY A 47 23.07 -14.10 11.28
N ILE A 48 22.73 -13.38 12.34
CA ILE A 48 21.66 -12.36 12.30
C ILE A 48 21.86 -11.37 11.14
N ALA A 49 23.11 -10.97 10.87
CA ALA A 49 23.50 -10.12 9.74
C ALA A 49 23.28 -10.76 8.36
N SER A 50 23.30 -12.09 8.24
CA SER A 50 23.11 -12.82 6.97
C SER A 50 21.65 -13.08 6.60
N VAL A 51 20.69 -12.85 7.50
CA VAL A 51 19.26 -13.06 7.23
C VAL A 51 18.75 -12.18 6.09
N ALA A 52 19.34 -10.99 5.92
CA ALA A 52 19.02 -10.08 4.82
C ALA A 52 19.26 -10.71 3.44
N ASN A 53 20.31 -11.52 3.31
CA ASN A 53 20.66 -12.19 2.05
C ASN A 53 19.60 -13.20 1.62
N VAL A 54 18.92 -13.85 2.59
CA VAL A 54 17.80 -14.74 2.31
C VAL A 54 16.62 -13.95 1.78
N CYS A 55 16.24 -12.87 2.48
CA CYS A 55 15.12 -12.02 2.07
C CYS A 55 15.33 -11.46 0.65
N GLY A 56 16.56 -11.08 0.35
CA GLY A 56 16.97 -10.52 -0.95
C GLY A 56 16.90 -11.50 -2.12
N GLN A 57 16.75 -12.82 -1.91
CA GLN A 57 16.58 -13.78 -3.01
C GLN A 57 15.24 -13.59 -3.73
N CYS A 58 14.20 -13.19 -2.98
CA CYS A 58 12.86 -12.94 -3.53
C CYS A 58 12.52 -11.44 -3.53
N HIS A 59 12.87 -10.71 -2.47
CA HIS A 59 12.63 -9.26 -2.33
C HIS A 59 13.81 -8.44 -2.86
N THR A 60 14.24 -8.76 -4.08
CA THR A 60 15.46 -8.22 -4.71
C THR A 60 15.45 -6.71 -4.79
N ARG A 61 14.31 -6.11 -5.17
CA ARG A 61 14.18 -4.64 -5.31
C ARG A 61 14.29 -3.93 -3.96
N GLN A 62 13.60 -4.44 -2.94
CA GLN A 62 13.63 -3.91 -1.57
C GLN A 62 15.05 -4.02 -1.00
N SER A 63 15.69 -5.18 -1.20
CA SER A 63 17.07 -5.41 -0.82
C SER A 63 18.00 -4.41 -1.50
N ALA A 64 17.92 -4.24 -2.82
CA ALA A 64 18.77 -3.30 -3.56
C ALA A 64 18.60 -1.85 -3.07
N LEU A 65 17.37 -1.42 -2.80
CA LEU A 65 17.10 -0.08 -2.27
C LEU A 65 17.68 0.10 -0.87
N PHE A 66 17.51 -0.89 0.02
CA PHE A 66 18.08 -0.85 1.36
C PHE A 66 19.60 -0.79 1.34
N GLN A 67 20.23 -1.61 0.48
CA GLN A 67 21.69 -1.68 0.35
C GLN A 67 22.30 -0.36 -0.14
N ALA A 68 21.56 0.42 -0.93
CA ALA A 68 21.95 1.75 -1.38
C ALA A 68 21.56 2.88 -0.40
N SER A 69 20.93 2.55 0.73
CA SER A 69 20.33 3.53 1.64
C SER A 69 21.29 4.03 2.72
N PRO A 70 20.96 5.15 3.41
CA PRO A 70 21.73 5.63 4.56
C PRO A 70 21.77 4.65 5.74
N HIS A 71 20.81 3.72 5.85
CA HIS A 71 20.77 2.76 6.95
C HIS A 71 21.79 1.63 6.79
N LYS A 72 22.21 1.30 5.56
CA LYS A 72 23.14 0.18 5.32
C LYS A 72 24.45 0.26 6.12
N PRO A 73 25.25 1.34 6.05
CA PRO A 73 26.51 1.40 6.79
C PRO A 73 26.32 1.33 8.32
N VAL A 74 25.19 1.83 8.83
CA VAL A 74 24.86 1.77 10.26
C VAL A 74 24.55 0.34 10.68
N PHE A 75 23.74 -0.38 9.90
CA PHE A 75 23.37 -1.76 10.18
C PHE A 75 24.57 -2.71 10.09
N ASP A 76 25.49 -2.48 9.15
CA ASP A 76 26.76 -3.21 9.04
C ASP A 76 27.62 -3.03 10.28
N ALA A 77 27.80 -1.77 10.72
CA ALA A 77 28.60 -1.46 11.89
C ALA A 77 28.03 -2.09 13.17
N MET A 78 26.70 -2.23 13.25
CA MET A 78 26.00 -2.84 14.38
C MET A 78 25.88 -4.36 14.28
N GLN A 79 26.20 -4.97 13.13
CA GLN A 79 25.93 -6.38 12.82
C GLN A 79 24.43 -6.75 13.02
N ASN A 80 23.53 -5.81 12.72
CA ASN A 80 22.09 -5.97 12.91
C ASN A 80 21.44 -6.76 11.76
N GLY A 81 20.30 -7.38 12.06
CA GLY A 81 19.49 -8.05 11.05
C GLY A 81 18.68 -7.05 10.24
N GLU A 82 19.20 -6.61 9.09
CA GLU A 82 18.64 -5.57 8.21
C GLU A 82 17.10 -5.58 8.13
N CYS A 83 16.51 -6.51 7.38
CA CYS A 83 15.08 -6.54 7.10
C CYS A 83 14.25 -6.85 8.35
N ILE A 84 14.74 -7.75 9.19
CA ILE A 84 14.02 -8.28 10.35
C ILE A 84 13.93 -7.30 11.51
N GLN A 85 14.75 -6.25 11.51
CA GLN A 85 14.70 -5.18 12.51
C GLN A 85 13.40 -4.39 12.43
N CYS A 86 12.78 -4.32 11.25
CA CYS A 86 11.52 -3.63 11.01
C CYS A 86 10.36 -4.60 10.73
N HIS A 87 10.62 -5.72 10.03
CA HIS A 87 9.58 -6.62 9.54
C HIS A 87 9.37 -7.89 10.38
N ASN A 88 10.17 -8.12 11.42
CA ASN A 88 10.20 -9.36 12.20
C ASN A 88 10.72 -10.57 11.37
N ASN A 89 10.81 -11.77 11.99
CA ASN A 89 11.34 -12.98 11.35
C ASN A 89 10.31 -14.11 11.21
N HIS A 90 10.16 -14.97 12.22
CA HIS A 90 9.31 -16.15 12.16
C HIS A 90 7.82 -15.79 12.12
N ASP A 91 7.41 -14.68 12.69
CA ASP A 91 6.07 -14.11 12.65
C ASP A 91 6.00 -12.86 11.77
N ILE A 92 6.71 -12.88 10.63
CA ILE A 92 6.64 -11.80 9.63
C ILE A 92 5.21 -11.64 9.10
N MET A 93 4.66 -10.44 9.24
CA MET A 93 3.29 -10.12 8.83
C MET A 93 3.28 -9.38 7.49
N GLN A 94 2.12 -9.34 6.85
CA GLN A 94 1.94 -8.46 5.68
C GLN A 94 2.19 -7.01 6.12
N PRO A 95 3.13 -6.28 5.48
CA PRO A 95 3.41 -4.90 5.87
C PRO A 95 2.19 -4.01 5.65
N GLY A 96 1.83 -3.23 6.67
CA GLY A 96 0.79 -2.21 6.61
C GLY A 96 1.38 -0.81 6.49
N ASP A 97 0.60 0.14 5.94
CA ASP A 97 1.05 1.52 5.77
C ASP A 97 1.22 2.26 7.13
N GLU A 98 0.70 1.69 8.22
CA GLU A 98 0.87 2.20 9.59
C GLU A 98 2.25 1.94 10.18
N MET A 99 3.04 1.04 9.57
CA MET A 99 4.45 0.83 9.92
C MET A 99 5.32 2.04 9.56
N ILE A 100 4.80 2.95 8.73
CA ILE A 100 5.51 4.08 8.15
C ILE A 100 5.11 5.36 8.87
N GLY A 101 6.07 6.23 9.12
CA GLY A 101 5.84 7.55 9.70
C GLY A 101 6.24 7.63 11.16
N ILE A 102 5.44 8.33 11.95
CA ILE A 102 5.72 8.62 13.36
C ILE A 102 4.54 8.24 14.28
N GLY A 103 3.60 7.45 13.76
CA GLY A 103 2.47 6.96 14.51
C GLY A 103 2.84 5.83 15.48
N PRO A 104 1.91 5.40 16.35
CA PRO A 104 2.18 4.41 17.41
C PRO A 104 2.55 3.01 16.89
N LYS A 105 2.22 2.69 15.64
CA LYS A 105 2.59 1.42 14.97
C LYS A 105 3.85 1.56 14.09
N SER A 106 4.45 2.75 14.04
CA SER A 106 5.61 3.00 13.20
C SER A 106 6.83 2.25 13.71
N THR A 107 7.57 1.64 12.78
CA THR A 107 8.87 1.04 13.08
C THR A 107 10.00 2.08 13.11
N CYS A 108 9.82 3.25 12.50
CA CYS A 108 10.86 4.26 12.34
C CYS A 108 11.28 4.86 13.69
N ILE A 109 10.30 5.08 14.57
CA ILE A 109 10.47 5.73 15.87
C ILE A 109 11.04 4.81 16.96
N SER A 110 11.34 3.55 16.61
CA SER A 110 12.09 2.67 17.51
C SER A 110 13.56 3.10 17.66
N CYS A 111 14.08 3.85 16.68
CA CYS A 111 15.44 4.39 16.69
C CYS A 111 15.50 5.91 16.47
N HIS A 112 14.52 6.49 15.76
CA HIS A 112 14.49 7.92 15.44
C HIS A 112 13.59 8.71 16.39
N ASN A 113 14.09 9.83 16.90
CA ASN A 113 13.42 10.71 17.84
C ASN A 113 13.05 12.04 17.20
N GLU A 114 12.09 12.73 17.82
CA GLU A 114 11.70 14.06 17.39
C GLU A 114 12.91 15.00 17.30
N GLY A 115 13.05 15.68 16.17
CA GLY A 115 14.16 16.59 15.88
C GLY A 115 15.27 16.01 14.99
N ASP A 116 15.36 14.69 14.81
CA ASP A 116 16.33 14.11 13.88
C ASP A 116 15.81 14.01 12.42
N LYS A 117 16.74 13.89 11.48
CA LYS A 117 16.43 13.86 10.03
C LYS A 117 15.61 12.63 9.62
N GLY A 118 15.83 11.48 10.28
CA GLY A 118 15.08 10.25 10.00
C GLY A 118 13.65 10.36 10.47
N PHE A 119 13.41 10.98 11.63
CA PHE A 119 12.06 11.29 12.11
C PHE A 119 11.30 12.20 11.12
N GLN A 120 11.94 13.28 10.67
CA GLN A 120 11.36 14.20 9.69
C GLN A 120 11.10 13.51 8.34
N THR A 121 12.03 12.68 7.88
CA THR A 121 11.89 11.91 6.63
C THR A 121 10.74 10.92 6.72
N ALA A 122 10.63 10.17 7.82
CA ALA A 122 9.54 9.22 8.04
C ALA A 122 8.18 9.94 8.03
N ALA A 123 8.07 11.05 8.77
CA ALA A 123 6.86 11.87 8.79
C ALA A 123 6.49 12.37 7.38
N ARG A 124 7.46 12.87 6.61
CA ARG A 124 7.24 13.32 5.23
C ARG A 124 6.76 12.20 4.31
N ILE A 125 7.42 11.03 4.33
CA ILE A 125 7.01 9.86 3.54
C ILE A 125 5.55 9.50 3.85
N LYS A 126 5.20 9.45 5.14
CA LYS A 126 3.85 9.13 5.58
C LYS A 126 2.81 10.14 5.09
N THR A 127 3.10 11.44 5.19
CA THR A 127 2.21 12.49 4.68
C THR A 127 1.95 12.35 3.18
N ILE A 128 2.99 12.12 2.37
CA ILE A 128 2.86 11.96 0.92
C ILE A 128 1.99 10.73 0.60
N MET A 129 2.21 9.62 1.29
CA MET A 129 1.43 8.39 1.12
C MET A 129 -0.02 8.56 1.55
N ASP A 130 -0.28 9.24 2.66
CA ASP A 130 -1.63 9.47 3.16
C ASP A 130 -2.45 10.38 2.26
N GLU A 131 -1.83 11.40 1.65
CA GLU A 131 -2.49 12.23 0.63
C GLU A 131 -2.97 11.37 -0.54
N MET A 132 -2.11 10.48 -1.02
CA MET A 132 -2.40 9.58 -2.13
C MET A 132 -3.48 8.54 -1.80
N ILE A 133 -3.44 7.96 -0.59
CA ILE A 133 -4.47 7.04 -0.10
C ILE A 133 -5.82 7.75 -0.04
N ALA A 134 -5.86 8.96 0.52
CA ALA A 134 -7.08 9.75 0.62
C ALA A 134 -7.62 10.12 -0.77
N ALA A 135 -6.76 10.54 -1.71
CA ALA A 135 -7.16 10.87 -3.07
C ALA A 135 -7.76 9.65 -3.81
N ASN A 136 -7.11 8.49 -3.72
CA ASN A 136 -7.64 7.25 -4.29
C ASN A 136 -8.98 6.86 -3.69
N SER A 137 -9.14 7.00 -2.37
CA SER A 137 -10.39 6.70 -1.66
C SER A 137 -11.53 7.62 -2.13
N ARG A 138 -11.29 8.93 -2.22
CA ARG A 138 -12.30 9.89 -2.72
C ARG A 138 -12.68 9.61 -4.18
N ALA A 139 -11.69 9.44 -5.05
CA ALA A 139 -11.90 9.12 -6.47
C ALA A 139 -12.74 7.85 -6.64
N LEU A 140 -12.36 6.75 -5.99
CA LEU A 140 -13.10 5.49 -6.06
C LEU A 140 -14.52 5.64 -5.50
N GLY A 141 -14.67 6.36 -4.38
CA GLY A 141 -15.96 6.60 -3.74
C GLY A 141 -16.93 7.34 -4.64
N ILE A 142 -16.50 8.40 -5.33
CA ILE A 142 -17.37 9.14 -6.24
C ILE A 142 -17.66 8.38 -7.54
N LEU A 143 -16.68 7.68 -8.10
CA LEU A 143 -16.86 6.86 -9.30
C LEU A 143 -17.86 5.73 -9.06
N ASN A 144 -17.77 5.04 -7.92
CA ASN A 144 -18.73 3.99 -7.57
C ASN A 144 -20.15 4.55 -7.40
N ARG A 145 -20.31 5.74 -6.80
CA ARG A 145 -21.64 6.39 -6.72
C ARG A 145 -22.19 6.77 -8.09
N ALA A 146 -21.36 7.28 -8.98
CA ALA A 146 -21.75 7.64 -10.34
C ALA A 146 -22.17 6.40 -11.14
N GLU A 147 -21.40 5.32 -11.08
CA GLU A 147 -21.70 4.04 -11.72
C GLU A 147 -23.01 3.44 -11.21
N GLN A 148 -23.22 3.41 -9.88
CA GLN A 148 -24.48 2.94 -9.28
C GLN A 148 -25.68 3.79 -9.69
N ALA A 149 -25.46 5.06 -10.03
CA ALA A 149 -26.49 5.95 -10.56
C ALA A 149 -26.70 5.83 -12.08
N GLY A 150 -26.01 4.91 -12.75
CA GLY A 150 -26.11 4.64 -14.19
C GLY A 150 -25.29 5.58 -15.07
N MET A 151 -24.31 6.30 -14.51
CA MET A 151 -23.42 7.16 -15.29
C MET A 151 -22.21 6.39 -15.82
N GLU A 152 -21.74 6.76 -17.02
CA GLU A 152 -20.53 6.17 -17.63
C GLU A 152 -19.28 6.74 -16.94
N VAL A 153 -18.52 5.87 -16.28
CA VAL A 153 -17.27 6.23 -15.57
C VAL A 153 -16.20 5.14 -15.69
N SER A 154 -16.37 4.19 -16.61
CA SER A 154 -15.53 2.98 -16.73
C SER A 154 -14.09 3.35 -17.06
N LYS A 155 -13.91 4.33 -17.95
CA LYS A 155 -12.58 4.85 -18.30
C LYS A 155 -11.88 5.45 -17.08
N ALA A 156 -12.56 6.31 -16.33
CA ALA A 156 -11.97 6.94 -15.15
C ALA A 156 -11.62 5.93 -14.04
N LYS A 157 -12.38 4.83 -13.91
CA LYS A 157 -12.06 3.70 -13.02
C LYS A 157 -10.86 2.89 -13.51
N PHE A 158 -10.74 2.70 -14.83
CA PHE A 158 -9.58 2.03 -15.43
C PHE A 158 -8.32 2.86 -15.23
N ASP A 159 -8.36 4.15 -15.54
CA ASP A 159 -7.23 5.09 -15.36
C ASP A 159 -6.79 5.15 -13.89
N LEU A 160 -7.73 5.04 -12.93
CA LEU A 160 -7.40 5.00 -11.50
C LEU A 160 -6.51 3.81 -11.10
N ASN A 161 -6.40 2.76 -11.91
CA ASN A 161 -5.46 1.66 -11.62
C ASN A 161 -4.00 2.11 -11.71
N ASP A 162 -3.65 3.02 -12.62
CA ASP A 162 -2.29 3.57 -12.73
C ASP A 162 -1.88 4.35 -11.46
N SER A 163 -2.87 4.99 -10.81
CA SER A 163 -2.69 5.60 -9.50
C SER A 163 -2.39 4.55 -8.42
N LYS A 164 -3.10 3.43 -8.41
CA LYS A 164 -2.83 2.31 -7.48
C LYS A 164 -1.47 1.66 -7.73
N ASP A 165 -1.04 1.56 -8.98
CA ASP A 165 0.27 1.04 -9.34
C ASP A 165 1.38 1.98 -8.88
N SER A 166 1.17 3.30 -9.00
CA SER A 166 2.06 4.32 -8.44
C SER A 166 2.21 4.15 -6.91
N MET A 167 1.10 3.91 -6.20
CA MET A 167 1.12 3.64 -4.76
C MET A 167 1.86 2.33 -4.44
N THR A 168 1.68 1.29 -5.25
CA THR A 168 2.40 0.01 -5.10
C THR A 168 3.91 0.21 -5.27
N ASN A 169 4.31 1.01 -6.26
CA ASN A 169 5.71 1.36 -6.47
C ASN A 169 6.28 2.20 -5.32
N ALA A 170 5.50 3.14 -4.78
CA ALA A 170 5.87 3.95 -3.64
C ALA A 170 6.14 3.11 -2.39
N ARG A 171 5.30 2.10 -2.11
CA ARG A 171 5.49 1.17 -0.98
C ARG A 171 6.80 0.40 -1.05
N VAL A 172 7.32 0.15 -2.25
CA VAL A 172 8.65 -0.46 -2.40
C VAL A 172 9.75 0.58 -2.17
N LEU A 173 9.58 1.81 -2.69
CA LEU A 173 10.57 2.90 -2.59
C LEU A 173 10.86 3.37 -1.17
N ILE A 174 9.99 3.09 -0.20
CA ILE A 174 10.26 3.37 1.22
C ILE A 174 11.59 2.78 1.68
N HIS A 175 12.03 1.66 1.11
CA HIS A 175 13.31 1.01 1.43
C HIS A 175 14.55 1.82 1.00
N SER A 176 14.38 2.89 0.21
CA SER A 176 15.44 3.87 -0.05
C SER A 176 15.63 4.87 1.09
N PHE A 177 14.63 4.97 1.98
CA PHE A 177 14.53 5.99 3.04
C PHE A 177 14.72 7.43 2.52
N ASN A 178 14.29 7.68 1.29
CA ASN A 178 14.35 8.97 0.64
C ASN A 178 12.94 9.44 0.27
N ALA A 179 12.49 10.52 0.92
CA ALA A 179 11.17 11.09 0.68
C ALA A 179 11.00 11.65 -0.75
N ASP A 180 12.05 12.18 -1.36
CA ASP A 180 11.99 12.76 -2.71
C ASP A 180 11.75 11.69 -3.77
N GLU A 181 12.37 10.50 -3.61
CA GLU A 181 12.15 9.37 -4.52
C GLU A 181 10.72 8.82 -4.40
N VAL A 182 10.18 8.77 -3.18
CA VAL A 182 8.77 8.40 -2.95
C VAL A 182 7.82 9.42 -3.58
N GLU A 183 8.07 10.71 -3.38
CA GLU A 183 7.25 11.79 -3.94
C GLU A 183 7.23 11.78 -5.47
N LYS A 184 8.39 11.55 -6.09
CA LYS A 184 8.54 11.49 -7.54
C LYS A 184 7.63 10.44 -8.19
N VAL A 185 7.41 9.31 -7.53
CA VAL A 185 6.52 8.25 -8.01
C VAL A 185 5.07 8.48 -7.62
N ILE A 186 4.80 9.08 -6.46
CA ILE A 186 3.42 9.36 -6.04
C ILE A 186 2.78 10.48 -6.87
N LYS A 187 3.53 11.53 -7.21
CA LYS A 187 2.97 12.74 -7.85
C LYS A 187 2.19 12.46 -9.14
N PRO A 188 2.68 11.67 -10.12
CA PRO A 188 1.89 11.32 -11.29
C PRO A 188 0.60 10.56 -10.94
N GLY A 189 0.68 9.61 -10.00
CA GLY A 189 -0.49 8.87 -9.54
C GLY A 189 -1.51 9.76 -8.86
N LEU A 190 -1.07 10.75 -8.09
CA LEU A 190 -1.94 11.71 -7.42
C LEU A 190 -2.71 12.57 -8.43
N ASP A 191 -2.05 12.98 -9.52
CA ASP A 191 -2.70 13.71 -10.61
C ASP A 191 -3.77 12.85 -11.30
N ILE A 192 -3.51 11.56 -11.48
CA ILE A 192 -4.48 10.59 -12.01
C ILE A 192 -5.67 10.46 -11.05
N ALA A 193 -5.44 10.27 -9.75
CA ALA A 193 -6.50 10.20 -8.76
C ALA A 193 -7.39 11.44 -8.76
N LYS A 194 -6.79 12.64 -8.83
CA LYS A 194 -7.51 13.92 -8.92
C LYS A 194 -8.34 14.04 -10.20
N LYS A 195 -7.82 13.61 -11.36
CA LYS A 195 -8.57 13.56 -12.62
C LYS A 195 -9.74 12.59 -12.56
N SER A 196 -9.53 11.40 -11.99
CA SER A 196 -10.57 10.40 -11.77
C SER A 196 -11.66 10.89 -10.80
N GLU A 197 -11.28 11.59 -9.74
CA GLU A 197 -12.22 12.26 -8.82
C GLU A 197 -13.08 13.28 -9.58
N LYS A 198 -12.44 14.17 -10.35
CA LYS A 198 -13.13 15.18 -11.18
C LYS A 198 -14.10 14.57 -12.19
N ALA A 199 -13.70 13.47 -12.85
CA ALA A 199 -14.57 12.76 -13.80
C ALA A 199 -15.84 12.21 -13.11
N GLY A 200 -15.70 11.69 -11.89
CA GLY A 200 -16.85 11.28 -11.07
C GLY A 200 -17.75 12.47 -10.68
N GLU A 201 -17.17 13.62 -10.35
CA GLU A 201 -17.94 14.85 -10.07
C GLU A 201 -18.73 15.32 -11.31
N ASP A 202 -18.09 15.32 -12.48
CA ASP A 202 -18.73 15.71 -13.73
C ASP A 202 -19.86 14.75 -14.11
N ALA A 203 -19.67 13.45 -13.92
CA ALA A 203 -20.72 12.46 -14.12
C ALA A 203 -21.91 12.69 -13.16
N MET A 204 -21.65 13.01 -11.90
CA MET A 204 -22.71 13.33 -10.94
C MET A 204 -23.42 14.65 -11.26
N PHE A 205 -22.69 15.64 -11.78
CA PHE A 205 -23.28 16.90 -12.25
C PHE A 205 -24.18 16.67 -13.48
N GLU A 206 -23.70 15.90 -14.46
CA GLU A 206 -24.46 15.54 -15.65
C GLU A 206 -25.73 14.77 -15.29
N LEU A 207 -25.67 13.84 -14.33
CA LEU A 207 -26.85 13.14 -13.81
C LEU A 207 -27.91 14.14 -13.29
N GLY A 208 -27.47 15.13 -12.52
CA GLY A 208 -28.33 16.20 -12.01
C GLY A 208 -28.99 17.00 -13.13
N PHE A 209 -28.24 17.32 -14.18
CA PHE A 209 -28.75 18.00 -15.36
C PHE A 209 -29.78 17.15 -16.12
N ARG A 210 -29.47 15.87 -16.39
CA ARG A 210 -30.37 14.92 -17.07
C ARG A 210 -31.70 14.77 -16.33
N ARG A 211 -31.68 14.70 -14.99
CA ARG A 211 -32.89 14.60 -14.16
C ARG A 211 -33.76 15.86 -14.25
N LYS A 212 -33.14 17.06 -14.21
CA LYS A 212 -33.87 18.32 -14.39
C LYS A 212 -34.48 18.43 -15.79
N GLY A 213 -33.71 18.10 -16.82
CA GLY A 213 -34.17 18.09 -18.22
C GLY A 213 -35.36 17.15 -18.42
N LEU A 214 -35.26 15.90 -17.94
CA LEU A 214 -36.37 14.93 -17.99
C LEU A 214 -37.62 15.48 -17.28
N GLY A 215 -37.46 16.11 -16.11
CA GLY A 215 -38.59 16.74 -15.40
C GLY A 215 -39.28 17.82 -16.23
N VAL A 216 -38.52 18.70 -16.89
CA VAL A 216 -39.06 19.72 -17.79
C VAL A 216 -39.77 19.10 -18.99
N SER A 217 -39.17 18.08 -19.62
CA SER A 217 -39.76 17.37 -20.77
C SER A 217 -41.06 16.64 -20.42
N LEU A 218 -41.14 16.03 -19.24
CA LEU A 218 -42.36 15.39 -18.75
C LEU A 218 -43.45 16.43 -18.46
N PHE A 219 -43.09 17.57 -17.86
CA PHE A 219 -44.04 18.65 -17.59
C PHE A 219 -44.60 19.27 -18.88
N SER A 220 -43.73 19.56 -19.86
CA SER A 220 -44.16 20.11 -21.17
C SER A 220 -45.02 19.12 -21.95
N SER A 221 -44.69 17.83 -21.91
CA SER A 221 -45.48 16.77 -22.57
C SER A 221 -46.86 16.58 -21.93
N PHE A 222 -46.95 16.69 -20.60
CA PHE A 222 -48.22 16.62 -19.86
C PHE A 222 -49.13 17.81 -20.16
N PHE A 223 -48.58 19.03 -20.22
CA PHE A 223 -49.33 20.23 -20.58
C PHE A 223 -49.77 20.21 -22.06
N SER A 224 -48.89 19.78 -22.97
CA SER A 224 -49.21 19.61 -24.40
C SER A 224 -50.38 18.65 -24.64
N ARG A 225 -50.42 17.50 -23.93
CA ARG A 225 -51.54 16.54 -24.04
C ARG A 225 -52.86 17.08 -23.50
N ARG A 226 -52.85 17.91 -22.45
CA ARG A 226 -54.08 18.48 -21.87
C ARG A 226 -54.79 19.46 -22.80
N SER A 227 -54.04 20.14 -23.67
CA SER A 227 -54.60 21.06 -24.68
C SER A 227 -55.27 20.37 -25.87
N PHE A 228 -55.04 19.06 -26.07
CA PHE A 228 -55.60 18.28 -27.18
C PHE A 228 -56.91 17.55 -26.84
N THR A 229 -57.30 17.46 -25.57
CA THR A 229 -58.49 16.73 -25.12
C THR A 229 -59.68 17.62 -24.77
N SER A 230 -59.67 18.90 -25.18
CA SER A 230 -60.69 19.90 -24.83
C SER A 230 -61.50 20.42 -26.03
N ASN A 231 -61.76 19.59 -27.04
CA ASN A 231 -62.74 19.84 -28.10
C ASN A 231 -63.84 18.77 -28.09
#